data_AF-A0A9X3XFY2-F1
#
_entry.id   AF-A0A9X3XFY2-F1
#
_cell.length_a   1.000
_cell.length_b   1.000
_cell.length_c   1.000
_cell.angle_alpha   90.00
_cell.angle_beta   90.00
_cell.angle_gamma   90.00
#
_symmetry.space_group_name_H-M   'P 1'
#
loop_
_entity.id
_entity.type
_entity.pdbx_description
1 polymer ?
#
loop_
_entity_poly.entity_id
_entity_poly.type
_entity_poly.pdbx_seq_one_letter_code
_entity_poly.pdbx_strand_id
1 'polypeptide(L)'
;MTRAALLAAWPETTGRDVVGAAELQAVAALLGEGSVEDARALLFELYRRPLTAAALETGNARAVVEALGWEDAAAPTAEEVFARAALEARSLGEPLHVELDSVAPEEQRDRVLTVDGWMLFEEDYLPRVVTGENGHAHPEALKAQAIAARTYVLRAMRDHKALGRTVPIINSQKFQVYARSAFASCVAAVADTRGILARYQGSLILGNYVAGALWTTGKPGADPTHTERWVTYNEGKTGRFVQPTRLSDTRRADNRGCMGQNCADWLARNGRRCPEILRFFYGADLELGASVGTSSTTSTPPTKPAAERSDPIPGLAAAAAVFQWLFRGGVP
;
A
#
# COMPACT_ATOMS: atom_id res chain seq x y z
N MET A 1 -24.86 -11.50 -7.49
CA MET A 1 -23.80 -10.58 -7.94
C MET A 1 -23.02 -11.37 -8.96
N THR A 2 -22.47 -10.73 -9.99
CA THR A 2 -21.62 -11.50 -10.89
C THR A 2 -20.27 -11.73 -10.22
N ARG A 3 -19.75 -12.96 -10.31
CA ARG A 3 -18.36 -13.29 -9.97
C ARG A 3 -17.37 -12.31 -10.60
N ALA A 4 -17.72 -11.76 -11.77
CA ALA A 4 -16.98 -10.70 -12.44
C ALA A 4 -16.90 -9.39 -11.64
N ALA A 5 -17.98 -8.93 -10.98
CA ALA A 5 -17.95 -7.72 -10.15
C ALA A 5 -17.06 -7.90 -8.91
N LEU A 6 -17.11 -9.09 -8.30
CA LEU A 6 -16.26 -9.44 -7.16
C LEU A 6 -14.79 -9.51 -7.57
N LEU A 7 -14.48 -10.19 -8.67
CA LEU A 7 -13.12 -10.27 -9.22
C LEU A 7 -12.60 -8.91 -9.68
N ALA A 8 -13.45 -8.02 -10.20
CA ALA A 8 -13.08 -6.65 -10.56
C ALA A 8 -12.75 -5.81 -9.31
N ALA A 9 -13.55 -5.91 -8.24
CA ALA A 9 -13.29 -5.19 -6.99
C ALA A 9 -12.12 -5.78 -6.17
N TRP A 10 -11.70 -7.01 -6.45
CA TRP A 10 -10.78 -7.76 -5.60
C TRP A 10 -9.39 -7.14 -5.45
N PRO A 11 -8.64 -6.86 -6.54
CA PRO A 11 -7.31 -6.29 -6.42
C PRO A 11 -7.38 -4.84 -5.92
N GLU A 12 -8.45 -4.13 -6.27
CA GLU A 12 -8.67 -2.77 -5.82
C GLU A 12 -8.93 -2.66 -4.31
N THR A 13 -9.57 -3.67 -3.72
CA THR A 13 -9.96 -3.65 -2.30
C THR A 13 -8.95 -4.36 -1.43
N THR A 14 -8.52 -5.58 -1.80
CA THR A 14 -7.62 -6.38 -0.96
C THR A 14 -6.15 -6.11 -1.25
N GLY A 15 -5.85 -5.49 -2.40
CA GLY A 15 -4.51 -5.33 -2.92
C GLY A 15 -3.89 -6.63 -3.44
N ARG A 16 -4.58 -7.76 -3.36
CA ARG A 16 -4.08 -9.03 -3.87
C ARG A 16 -4.58 -9.24 -5.29
N ASP A 17 -3.66 -9.56 -6.20
CA ASP A 17 -4.00 -9.88 -7.60
C ASP A 17 -4.48 -11.34 -7.74
N VAL A 18 -4.36 -12.11 -6.65
CA VAL A 18 -4.79 -13.49 -6.53
C VAL A 18 -5.85 -13.61 -5.43
N VAL A 19 -6.82 -14.49 -5.67
CA VAL A 19 -7.85 -14.89 -4.71
C VAL A 19 -7.90 -16.40 -4.67
N GLY A 20 -7.92 -16.99 -3.48
CA GLY A 20 -8.12 -18.42 -3.34
C GLY A 20 -9.52 -18.81 -3.83
N ALA A 21 -9.69 -19.94 -4.52
CA ALA A 21 -11.01 -20.38 -4.98
C ALA A 21 -12.03 -20.47 -3.84
N ALA A 22 -11.59 -20.96 -2.68
CA ALA A 22 -12.40 -21.10 -1.49
C ALA A 22 -12.74 -19.74 -0.86
N GLU A 23 -11.79 -18.81 -0.83
CA GLU A 23 -11.98 -17.43 -0.37
C GLU A 23 -12.97 -16.67 -1.28
N LEU A 24 -12.83 -16.81 -2.61
CA LEU A 24 -13.77 -16.27 -3.59
C LEU A 24 -15.17 -16.84 -3.40
N GLN A 25 -15.28 -18.14 -3.13
CA GLN A 25 -16.54 -18.83 -2.91
C GLN A 25 -17.21 -18.38 -1.61
N ALA A 26 -16.44 -18.20 -0.53
CA ALA A 26 -16.95 -17.70 0.74
C ALA A 26 -17.48 -16.26 0.61
N VAL A 27 -16.73 -15.37 -0.05
CA VAL A 27 -17.17 -13.99 -0.29
C VAL A 27 -18.38 -13.95 -1.22
N ALA A 28 -18.39 -14.75 -2.29
CA ALA A 28 -19.53 -14.84 -3.20
C ALA A 28 -20.81 -15.36 -2.51
N ALA A 29 -20.69 -16.27 -1.55
CA ALA A 29 -21.80 -16.79 -0.77
C ALA A 29 -22.43 -15.74 0.17
N LEU A 30 -21.63 -14.77 0.64
CA LEU A 30 -22.08 -13.69 1.53
C LEU A 30 -22.72 -12.51 0.79
N LEU A 31 -22.39 -12.31 -0.50
CA LEU A 31 -22.68 -11.07 -1.24
C LEU A 31 -24.09 -10.92 -1.82
N GLY A 32 -24.82 -12.00 -2.07
CA GLY A 32 -26.10 -11.90 -2.78
C GLY A 32 -25.98 -11.20 -4.14
N GLU A 33 -26.97 -10.39 -4.57
CA GLU A 33 -26.96 -9.54 -5.78
C GLU A 33 -26.64 -8.07 -5.50
N GLY A 34 -25.90 -7.40 -6.41
CA GLY A 34 -25.41 -6.02 -6.22
C GLY A 34 -24.35 -5.56 -7.23
N SER A 35 -23.81 -4.35 -7.03
CA SER A 35 -22.83 -3.63 -7.87
C SER A 35 -21.35 -3.87 -7.48
N VAL A 36 -20.40 -3.34 -8.27
CA VAL A 36 -18.95 -3.36 -7.94
C VAL A 36 -18.67 -2.57 -6.66
N GLU A 37 -19.35 -1.43 -6.46
CA GLU A 37 -19.29 -0.65 -5.22
C GLU A 37 -19.78 -1.42 -4.01
N ASP A 38 -20.86 -2.20 -4.14
CA ASP A 38 -21.37 -3.05 -3.06
C ASP A 38 -20.37 -4.18 -2.73
N ALA A 39 -19.72 -4.75 -3.75
CA ALA A 39 -18.68 -5.76 -3.56
C ALA A 39 -17.46 -5.17 -2.84
N ARG A 40 -17.05 -3.96 -3.20
CA ARG A 40 -15.97 -3.21 -2.54
C ARG A 40 -16.34 -2.90 -1.09
N ALA A 41 -17.57 -2.45 -0.82
CA ALA A 41 -18.05 -2.16 0.52
C ALA A 41 -18.09 -3.40 1.41
N LEU A 42 -18.52 -4.55 0.88
CA LEU A 42 -18.51 -5.79 1.65
C LEU A 42 -17.08 -6.31 1.86
N LEU A 43 -16.24 -6.35 0.83
CA LEU A 43 -14.83 -6.74 0.98
C LEU A 43 -14.16 -5.86 2.06
N PHE A 44 -14.40 -4.56 2.02
CA PHE A 44 -13.96 -3.65 3.07
C PHE A 44 -14.50 -4.05 4.45
N GLU A 45 -15.79 -4.32 4.57
CA GLU A 45 -16.43 -4.75 5.82
C GLU A 45 -15.88 -6.06 6.36
N LEU A 46 -15.59 -7.02 5.51
CA LEU A 46 -15.10 -8.33 5.92
C LEU A 46 -13.62 -8.30 6.32
N TYR A 47 -12.78 -7.59 5.55
CA TYR A 47 -11.35 -7.54 5.85
C TYR A 47 -10.97 -6.50 6.90
N ARG A 48 -11.83 -5.52 7.23
CA ARG A 48 -11.57 -4.60 8.35
C ARG A 48 -11.68 -5.28 9.71
N ARG A 49 -12.31 -6.46 9.78
CA ARG A 49 -12.48 -7.21 11.01
C ARG A 49 -11.47 -8.38 11.05
N PRO A 50 -10.54 -8.42 12.02
CA PRO A 50 -9.40 -9.33 11.99
C PRO A 50 -9.75 -10.83 12.05
N LEU A 51 -10.77 -11.25 12.81
CA LEU A 51 -11.21 -12.66 12.82
C LEU A 51 -11.93 -13.01 11.52
N THR A 52 -12.77 -12.11 11.00
CA THR A 52 -13.46 -12.31 9.72
C THR A 52 -12.46 -12.40 8.56
N ALA A 53 -11.44 -11.54 8.54
CA ALA A 53 -10.36 -11.57 7.55
C ALA A 53 -9.58 -12.89 7.58
N ALA A 54 -9.22 -13.39 8.77
CA ALA A 54 -8.55 -14.68 8.93
C ALA A 54 -9.45 -15.85 8.50
N ALA A 55 -10.75 -15.80 8.81
CA ALA A 55 -11.71 -16.81 8.39
C ALA A 55 -11.90 -16.83 6.87
N LEU A 56 -11.81 -15.69 6.19
CA LEU A 56 -11.89 -15.61 4.73
C LEU A 56 -10.77 -16.39 4.03
N GLU A 57 -9.55 -16.36 4.58
CA GLU A 57 -8.41 -17.10 4.04
C GLU A 57 -8.59 -18.63 4.09
N THR A 58 -9.48 -19.11 4.97
CA THR A 58 -9.83 -20.54 5.06
C THR A 58 -10.82 -20.99 3.98
N GLY A 59 -11.55 -20.03 3.38
CA GLY A 59 -12.60 -20.30 2.40
C GLY A 59 -13.82 -21.05 2.94
N ASN A 60 -13.94 -21.20 4.26
CA ASN A 60 -15.10 -21.81 4.90
C ASN A 60 -16.14 -20.71 5.21
N ALA A 61 -17.19 -20.63 4.39
CA ALA A 61 -18.26 -19.64 4.56
C ALA A 61 -18.91 -19.67 5.96
N ARG A 62 -18.98 -20.85 6.59
CA ARG A 62 -19.50 -21.00 7.96
C ARG A 62 -18.54 -20.40 8.99
N ALA A 63 -17.24 -20.60 8.82
CA ALA A 63 -16.23 -19.97 9.69
C ALA A 63 -16.28 -18.43 9.58
N VAL A 64 -16.58 -17.89 8.40
CA VAL A 64 -16.74 -16.44 8.21
C VAL A 64 -17.99 -15.91 8.93
N VAL A 65 -19.12 -16.64 8.86
CA VAL A 65 -20.35 -16.27 9.58
C VAL A 65 -20.17 -16.41 11.10
N GLU A 66 -19.49 -17.45 11.57
CA GLU A 66 -19.18 -17.64 12.99
C GLU A 66 -18.20 -16.56 13.49
N ALA A 67 -17.16 -16.21 12.71
CA ALA A 67 -16.24 -15.12 13.03
C ALA A 67 -16.94 -13.76 13.11
N LEU A 68 -17.87 -13.47 12.18
CA LEU A 68 -18.72 -12.28 12.24
C LEU A 68 -19.53 -12.25 13.55
N GLY A 69 -20.14 -13.38 13.92
CA GLY A 69 -20.90 -13.51 15.17
C GLY A 69 -20.05 -13.42 16.45
N TRP A 70 -18.78 -13.83 16.40
CA TRP A 70 -17.86 -13.79 17.55
C TRP A 70 -17.19 -12.42 17.71
N GLU A 71 -16.87 -11.71 16.64
CA GLU A 71 -16.42 -10.31 16.75
C GLU A 71 -17.52 -9.40 17.30
N ASP A 72 -18.77 -9.76 17.07
CA ASP A 72 -19.93 -9.09 17.64
C ASP A 72 -20.26 -9.59 19.09
N ALA A 73 -19.59 -10.64 19.59
CA ALA A 73 -19.74 -11.19 20.95
C ALA A 73 -18.47 -11.92 21.46
N ALA A 74 -17.70 -11.28 22.36
CA ALA A 74 -16.54 -11.79 23.12
C ALA A 74 -15.89 -13.11 22.60
N ALA A 75 -14.98 -12.97 21.62
CA ALA A 75 -14.42 -14.05 20.81
C ALA A 75 -13.23 -14.83 21.44
N PRO A 76 -13.00 -16.09 21.03
CA PRO A 76 -11.69 -16.77 21.12
C PRO A 76 -10.65 -16.13 20.18
N THR A 77 -9.40 -16.54 20.32
CA THR A 77 -8.26 -15.94 19.59
C THR A 77 -8.21 -16.38 18.11
N ALA A 78 -7.64 -15.54 17.25
CA ALA A 78 -7.44 -15.84 15.83
C ALA A 78 -6.64 -17.15 15.60
N GLU A 79 -5.75 -17.48 16.54
CA GLU A 79 -4.90 -18.68 16.52
C GLU A 79 -5.73 -19.97 16.71
N GLU A 80 -6.73 -19.94 17.59
CA GLU A 80 -7.63 -21.07 17.86
C GLU A 80 -8.56 -21.36 16.68
N VAL A 81 -9.04 -20.32 16.00
CA VAL A 81 -9.85 -20.45 14.79
C VAL A 81 -9.03 -21.07 13.65
N PHE A 82 -7.79 -20.59 13.47
CA PHE A 82 -6.88 -21.09 12.46
C PHE A 82 -6.53 -22.57 12.68
N ALA A 83 -6.23 -22.96 13.92
CA ALA A 83 -5.91 -24.35 14.26
C ALA A 83 -7.06 -25.31 13.96
N ARG A 84 -8.31 -24.88 14.21
CA ARG A 84 -9.51 -25.69 13.99
C ARG A 84 -9.83 -25.85 12.50
N ALA A 85 -9.75 -24.77 11.74
CA ALA A 85 -9.96 -24.80 10.29
C ALA A 85 -8.88 -25.60 9.55
N ALA A 86 -7.61 -25.50 9.99
CA ALA A 86 -6.51 -26.25 9.41
C ALA A 86 -6.63 -27.77 9.64
N LEU A 87 -7.20 -28.21 10.77
CA LEU A 87 -7.53 -29.61 11.04
C LEU A 87 -8.62 -30.13 10.09
N GLU A 88 -9.61 -29.29 9.78
CA GLU A 88 -10.73 -29.62 8.90
C GLU A 88 -10.32 -29.67 7.41
N ALA A 89 -9.53 -28.71 6.94
CA ALA A 89 -9.03 -28.66 5.56
C ALA A 89 -8.11 -29.86 5.22
N ARG A 90 -7.31 -30.34 6.18
CA ARG A 90 -6.51 -31.56 6.04
C ARG A 90 -7.36 -32.82 5.88
N SER A 91 -8.58 -32.82 6.41
CA SER A 91 -9.51 -33.95 6.28
C SER A 91 -10.17 -34.04 4.90
N LEU A 92 -10.11 -32.96 4.09
CA LEU A 92 -10.84 -32.85 2.81
C LEU A 92 -9.94 -32.86 1.55
N GLY A 93 -8.61 -32.76 1.68
CA GLY A 93 -7.68 -33.19 0.63
C GLY A 93 -7.66 -32.40 -0.70
N GLU A 94 -7.72 -31.07 -0.70
CA GLU A 94 -7.62 -30.25 -1.94
C GLU A 94 -6.51 -29.18 -1.90
N PRO A 95 -5.67 -29.09 -2.96
CA PRO A 95 -5.07 -27.81 -3.35
C PRO A 95 -5.19 -27.52 -4.87
N LEU A 96 -5.32 -26.24 -5.27
CA LEU A 96 -4.37 -25.53 -6.17
C LEU A 96 -4.83 -24.10 -6.55
N HIS A 97 -3.83 -23.21 -6.64
CA HIS A 97 -3.91 -21.82 -7.08
C HIS A 97 -4.18 -21.67 -8.59
N VAL A 98 -4.85 -20.59 -8.98
CA VAL A 98 -4.95 -20.12 -10.39
C VAL A 98 -4.35 -18.71 -10.47
N GLU A 99 -3.26 -18.54 -11.22
CA GLU A 99 -2.72 -17.23 -11.57
C GLU A 99 -3.57 -16.59 -12.67
N LEU A 100 -4.00 -15.34 -12.44
CA LEU A 100 -4.55 -14.49 -13.49
C LEU A 100 -3.51 -13.42 -13.81
N ASP A 101 -2.95 -13.50 -15.02
CA ASP A 101 -2.08 -12.48 -15.58
C ASP A 101 -2.78 -11.11 -15.56
N SER A 102 -2.13 -10.08 -15.02
CA SER A 102 -1.85 -8.85 -15.79
C SER A 102 -1.10 -7.81 -14.98
N VAL A 103 0.01 -7.38 -15.57
CA VAL A 103 0.77 -6.19 -15.22
C VAL A 103 -0.07 -4.96 -15.60
N ALA A 104 -0.64 -4.26 -14.62
CA ALA A 104 -1.21 -2.92 -14.80
C ALA A 104 -0.32 -1.87 -14.08
N PRO A 105 -0.21 -0.64 -14.60
CA PRO A 105 0.67 0.38 -14.03
C PRO A 105 0.12 0.82 -12.67
N GLU A 106 0.83 0.48 -11.60
CA GLU A 106 0.51 0.92 -10.26
C GLU A 106 0.81 2.42 -10.09
N GLU A 107 -0.07 3.10 -9.35
CA GLU A 107 0.19 4.36 -8.61
C GLU A 107 -0.19 5.70 -9.27
N GLN A 108 -1.48 6.01 -9.20
CA GLN A 108 -1.99 7.16 -8.44
C GLN A 108 -3.28 6.71 -7.75
N ARG A 109 -3.23 6.41 -6.44
CA ARG A 109 -4.42 6.00 -5.68
C ARG A 109 -5.11 7.24 -5.13
N ASP A 110 -6.39 7.40 -5.43
CA ASP A 110 -7.15 8.59 -5.01
C ASP A 110 -7.53 8.56 -3.52
N ARG A 111 -7.56 7.38 -2.90
CA ARG A 111 -7.96 7.21 -1.49
C ARG A 111 -7.12 6.18 -0.74
N VAL A 112 -7.01 6.36 0.57
CA VAL A 112 -6.40 5.40 1.51
C VAL A 112 -7.29 5.18 2.71
N LEU A 113 -7.32 3.94 3.20
CA LEU A 113 -7.94 3.59 4.47
C LEU A 113 -7.01 3.92 5.63
N THR A 114 -7.50 4.72 6.56
CA THR A 114 -6.84 5.00 7.84
C THR A 114 -7.68 4.47 9.00
N VAL A 115 -7.13 4.52 10.22
CA VAL A 115 -7.91 4.19 11.43
C VAL A 115 -9.10 5.14 11.65
N ASP A 116 -9.08 6.34 11.06
CA ASP A 116 -10.18 7.30 11.10
C ASP A 116 -11.11 7.20 9.88
N GLY A 117 -10.95 6.16 9.05
CA GLY A 117 -11.76 5.89 7.86
C GLY A 117 -11.06 6.24 6.55
N TRP A 118 -11.85 6.29 5.48
CA TRP A 118 -11.35 6.57 4.12
C TRP A 118 -11.03 8.06 3.95
N MET A 119 -9.81 8.34 3.49
CA MET A 119 -9.35 9.69 3.17
C MET A 119 -8.89 9.79 1.72
N LEU A 120 -9.09 10.95 1.10
CA LEU A 120 -8.46 11.25 -0.19
C LEU A 120 -6.94 11.36 0.02
N PHE A 121 -6.16 10.63 -0.77
CA PHE A 121 -4.74 10.43 -0.47
C PHE A 121 -3.94 11.74 -0.55
N GLU A 122 -4.09 12.48 -1.65
CA GLU A 122 -3.36 13.73 -1.90
C GLU A 122 -4.08 14.95 -1.30
N GLU A 123 -5.41 14.92 -1.22
CA GLU A 123 -6.22 16.08 -0.82
C GLU A 123 -6.47 16.14 0.69
N ASP A 124 -6.39 15.01 1.40
CA ASP A 124 -6.77 14.94 2.82
C ASP A 124 -5.71 14.26 3.69
N TYR A 125 -5.32 13.03 3.35
CA TYR A 125 -4.37 12.24 4.15
C TYR A 125 -2.98 12.87 4.20
N LEU A 126 -2.34 13.09 3.04
CA LEU A 126 -0.98 13.65 3.00
C LEU A 126 -0.86 15.03 3.64
N PRO A 127 -1.77 16.00 3.41
CA PRO A 127 -1.71 17.29 4.08
C PRO A 127 -1.80 17.18 5.61
N ARG A 128 -2.59 16.22 6.13
CA ARG A 128 -2.68 15.94 7.57
C ARG A 128 -1.41 15.29 8.11
N VAL A 129 -0.77 14.40 7.35
CA VAL A 129 0.55 13.86 7.71
C VAL A 129 1.55 15.00 7.83
N VAL A 130 1.71 15.81 6.79
CA VAL A 130 2.67 16.93 6.79
C VAL A 130 2.40 17.90 7.95
N THR A 131 1.13 18.14 8.27
CA THR A 131 0.72 18.97 9.42
C THR A 131 1.12 18.34 10.76
N GLY A 132 0.85 17.05 10.96
CA GLY A 132 1.15 16.32 12.20
C GLY A 132 2.64 16.13 12.46
N GLU A 133 3.43 16.11 11.40
CA GLU A 133 4.88 15.92 11.44
C GLU A 133 5.64 17.22 11.76
N ASN A 134 5.56 18.22 10.89
CA ASN A 134 6.24 19.50 11.10
C ASN A 134 5.49 20.65 10.40
N GLY A 135 4.20 20.82 10.71
CA GLY A 135 3.31 21.70 9.95
C GLY A 135 3.65 23.20 9.91
N HIS A 136 4.56 23.66 10.78
CA HIS A 136 5.01 25.06 10.84
C HIS A 136 6.40 25.28 10.21
N ALA A 137 6.94 24.27 9.53
CA ALA A 137 8.20 24.38 8.82
C ALA A 137 8.13 25.34 7.63
N HIS A 138 9.30 25.72 7.14
CA HIS A 138 9.45 26.46 5.90
C HIS A 138 8.80 25.71 4.71
N PRO A 139 8.16 26.40 3.74
CA PRO A 139 7.46 25.75 2.62
C PRO A 139 8.27 24.70 1.86
N GLU A 140 9.55 24.95 1.58
CA GLU A 140 10.42 23.98 0.90
C GLU A 140 10.69 22.71 1.77
N ALA A 141 10.71 22.85 3.10
CA ALA A 141 10.80 21.69 4.00
C ALA A 141 9.46 20.93 4.06
N LEU A 142 8.32 21.62 4.06
CA LEU A 142 7.00 20.98 3.95
C LEU A 142 6.87 20.19 2.65
N LYS A 143 7.39 20.70 1.53
CA LYS A 143 7.44 20.00 0.24
C LYS A 143 8.31 18.74 0.32
N ALA A 144 9.48 18.82 0.96
CA ALA A 144 10.34 17.66 1.18
C ALA A 144 9.63 16.60 2.07
N GLN A 145 8.96 17.05 3.13
CA GLN A 145 8.13 16.20 3.99
C GLN A 145 7.01 15.52 3.20
N ALA A 146 6.30 16.24 2.33
CA ALA A 146 5.24 15.69 1.50
C ALA A 146 5.75 14.57 0.58
N ILE A 147 6.88 14.76 -0.10
CA ILE A 147 7.47 13.74 -0.98
C ILE A 147 7.96 12.53 -0.18
N ALA A 148 8.63 12.75 0.95
CA ALA A 148 9.08 11.66 1.82
C ALA A 148 7.90 10.84 2.36
N ALA A 149 6.85 11.52 2.85
CA ALA A 149 5.65 10.89 3.36
C ALA A 149 4.88 10.10 2.29
N ARG A 150 4.69 10.70 1.11
CA ARG A 150 4.06 10.05 -0.05
C ARG A 150 4.83 8.79 -0.47
N THR A 151 6.15 8.91 -0.59
CA THR A 151 7.02 7.79 -0.98
C THR A 151 6.97 6.68 0.06
N TYR A 152 7.04 7.02 1.35
CA TYR A 152 6.99 6.06 2.44
C TYR A 152 5.69 5.23 2.44
N VAL A 153 4.54 5.90 2.30
CA VAL A 153 3.24 5.21 2.34
C VAL A 153 3.03 4.34 1.12
N LEU A 154 3.27 4.87 -0.09
CA LEU A 154 3.15 4.06 -1.31
C LEU A 154 4.11 2.87 -1.28
N ARG A 155 5.33 3.06 -0.78
CA ARG A 155 6.28 1.98 -0.59
C ARG A 155 5.78 0.92 0.41
N ALA A 156 5.24 1.35 1.54
CA ALA A 156 4.68 0.44 2.54
C ALA A 156 3.47 -0.33 2.00
N MET A 157 2.62 0.32 1.19
CA MET A 157 1.48 -0.31 0.53
C MET A 157 1.90 -1.26 -0.59
N ARG A 158 3.02 -1.00 -1.27
CA ARG A 158 3.62 -1.93 -2.23
C ARG A 158 4.17 -3.18 -1.53
N ASP A 159 4.86 -2.99 -0.41
CA ASP A 159 5.46 -4.09 0.36
C ASP A 159 4.40 -4.86 1.18
N HIS A 160 3.29 -4.22 1.56
CA HIS A 160 2.14 -4.83 2.24
C HIS A 160 0.83 -4.45 1.53
N LYS A 161 0.43 -5.27 0.56
CA LYS A 161 -0.65 -4.91 -0.41
C LYS A 161 -2.01 -4.60 0.21
N ALA A 162 -2.32 -5.15 1.39
CA ALA A 162 -3.57 -4.90 2.12
C ALA A 162 -3.58 -3.55 2.87
N LEU A 163 -2.41 -2.95 3.13
CA LEU A 163 -2.27 -1.68 3.87
C LEU A 163 -2.95 -0.54 3.10
N GLY A 164 -3.70 0.28 3.84
CA GLY A 164 -4.42 1.42 3.27
C GLY A 164 -5.59 1.01 2.38
N ARG A 165 -6.01 -0.27 2.40
CA ARG A 165 -7.18 -0.75 1.65
C ARG A 165 -8.16 -1.51 2.55
N THR A 166 -7.65 -2.52 3.24
CA THR A 166 -8.41 -3.32 4.21
C THR A 166 -7.75 -3.32 5.57
N VAL A 167 -6.41 -3.26 5.62
CA VAL A 167 -5.66 -2.96 6.82
C VAL A 167 -5.51 -1.44 6.93
N PRO A 168 -6.10 -0.79 7.96
CA PRO A 168 -6.02 0.66 8.08
C PRO A 168 -4.59 1.10 8.36
N ILE A 169 -4.20 2.22 7.75
CA ILE A 169 -2.99 2.94 8.14
C ILE A 169 -3.15 3.44 9.58
N ILE A 170 -2.23 3.04 10.45
CA ILE A 170 -2.21 3.44 11.85
C ILE A 170 -1.71 4.88 12.01
N ASN A 171 -2.37 5.66 12.87
CA ASN A 171 -1.90 6.98 13.28
C ASN A 171 -0.92 6.85 14.45
N SER A 172 0.38 6.74 14.18
CA SER A 172 1.37 6.62 15.25
C SER A 172 2.77 6.95 14.78
N GLN A 173 3.65 7.23 15.73
CA GLN A 173 5.09 7.40 15.50
C GLN A 173 5.78 6.14 14.94
N LYS A 174 5.12 4.97 14.99
CA LYS A 174 5.65 3.73 14.38
C LYS A 174 5.39 3.66 12.87
N PHE A 175 4.52 4.52 12.33
CA PHE A 175 4.23 4.61 10.90
C PHE A 175 4.31 6.06 10.44
N GLN A 176 3.21 6.80 10.53
CA GLN A 176 3.16 8.24 10.30
C GLN A 176 2.11 8.86 11.23
N VAL A 177 2.39 10.05 11.73
CA VAL A 177 1.41 10.84 12.48
C VAL A 177 0.66 11.72 11.50
N TYR A 178 -0.66 11.66 11.52
CA TYR A 178 -1.49 12.60 10.77
C TYR A 178 -2.43 13.37 11.70
N ALA A 179 -2.50 14.69 11.49
CA ALA A 179 -3.29 15.61 12.31
C ALA A 179 -4.79 15.50 12.01
N ARG A 180 -5.63 15.99 12.94
CA ARG A 180 -7.09 16.04 12.76
C ARG A 180 -7.52 16.93 11.59
N SER A 181 -6.75 17.96 11.27
CA SER A 181 -6.96 18.86 10.15
C SER A 181 -5.62 19.28 9.56
N ALA A 182 -5.64 19.73 8.30
CA ALA A 182 -4.44 20.19 7.61
C ALA A 182 -4.31 21.72 7.66
N PHE A 183 -3.09 22.23 7.84
CA PHE A 183 -2.81 23.65 7.64
C PHE A 183 -2.76 24.01 6.16
N ALA A 184 -3.16 25.24 5.81
CA ALA A 184 -3.18 25.70 4.41
C ALA A 184 -1.79 25.62 3.75
N SER A 185 -0.72 25.88 4.49
CA SER A 185 0.67 25.73 4.03
C SER A 185 1.02 24.28 3.68
N CYS A 186 0.51 23.32 4.44
CA CYS A 186 0.73 21.89 4.21
C CYS A 186 -0.07 21.40 3.00
N VAL A 187 -1.32 21.86 2.85
CA VAL A 187 -2.14 21.61 1.66
C VAL A 187 -1.43 22.12 0.40
N ALA A 188 -0.94 23.36 0.43
CA ALA A 188 -0.20 23.94 -0.68
C ALA A 188 1.09 23.15 -1.00
N ALA A 189 1.86 22.76 0.01
CA ALA A 189 3.08 21.97 -0.19
C ALA A 189 2.82 20.59 -0.81
N VAL A 190 1.74 19.92 -0.41
CA VAL A 190 1.32 18.64 -1.00
C VAL A 190 0.86 18.84 -2.44
N ALA A 191 0.05 19.87 -2.72
CA ALA A 191 -0.40 20.19 -4.07
C ALA A 191 0.77 20.54 -5.00
N ASP A 192 1.71 21.36 -4.56
CA ASP A 192 2.93 21.74 -5.29
C ASP A 192 3.84 20.55 -5.61
N THR A 193 3.71 19.44 -4.88
CA THR A 193 4.52 18.23 -5.04
C THR A 193 3.70 17.02 -5.47
N ARG A 194 2.48 17.24 -5.97
CA ARG A 194 1.55 16.16 -6.32
C ARG A 194 2.22 15.14 -7.24
N GLY A 195 2.11 13.86 -6.88
CA GLY A 195 2.66 12.76 -7.68
C GLY A 195 4.18 12.65 -7.71
N ILE A 196 4.94 13.57 -7.09
CA ILE A 196 6.40 13.47 -7.03
C ILE A 196 6.80 12.43 -5.99
N LEU A 197 7.62 11.47 -6.43
CA LEU A 197 8.13 10.35 -5.65
C LEU A 197 9.65 10.36 -5.62
N ALA A 198 10.21 9.84 -4.52
CA ALA A 198 11.65 9.65 -4.37
C ALA A 198 12.05 8.22 -4.75
N ARG A 199 12.93 8.10 -5.73
CA ARG A 199 13.38 6.82 -6.30
C ARG A 199 14.90 6.73 -6.33
N TYR A 200 15.40 5.50 -6.34
CA TYR A 200 16.78 5.17 -6.63
C TYR A 200 16.78 3.95 -7.54
N GLN A 201 17.39 4.07 -8.73
CA GLN A 201 17.40 3.03 -9.76
C GLN A 201 15.96 2.60 -10.13
N GLY A 202 15.06 3.58 -10.29
CA GLY A 202 13.65 3.35 -10.64
C GLY A 202 12.76 2.81 -9.51
N SER A 203 13.32 2.34 -8.40
CA SER A 203 12.57 1.82 -7.26
C SER A 203 12.30 2.89 -6.20
N LEU A 204 11.11 2.90 -5.59
CA LEU A 204 10.80 3.76 -4.44
C LEU A 204 11.80 3.53 -3.31
N ILE A 205 12.33 4.60 -2.72
CA ILE A 205 13.21 4.48 -1.55
C ILE A 205 12.40 4.20 -0.28
N LEU A 206 13.07 3.79 0.79
CA LEU A 206 12.51 3.93 2.14
C LEU A 206 12.57 5.40 2.54
N GLY A 207 11.47 6.13 2.34
CA GLY A 207 11.33 7.56 2.66
C GLY A 207 11.25 7.84 4.17
N ASN A 208 12.15 7.25 4.95
CA ASN A 208 12.20 7.37 6.40
C ASN A 208 12.48 8.81 6.82
N TYR A 209 11.77 9.30 7.82
CA TYR A 209 12.05 10.60 8.42
C TYR A 209 11.79 10.54 9.93
N VAL A 210 12.45 11.42 10.67
CA VAL A 210 12.29 11.61 12.12
C VAL A 210 12.48 13.08 12.47
N ALA A 211 12.16 13.48 13.70
CA ALA A 211 12.37 14.86 14.14
C ALA A 211 13.83 15.33 13.99
N GLY A 212 14.78 14.50 14.45
CA GLY A 212 16.20 14.85 14.52
C GLY A 212 16.48 15.96 15.54
N ALA A 213 17.76 16.31 15.68
CA ALA A 213 18.19 17.40 16.54
C ALA A 213 17.72 18.76 16.02
N LEU A 214 17.58 19.73 16.92
CA LEU A 214 17.38 21.14 16.58
C LEU A 214 18.66 21.68 15.93
N TRP A 215 18.54 22.27 14.73
CA TRP A 215 19.66 22.87 14.01
C TRP A 215 19.59 24.40 14.13
N THR A 216 20.69 25.02 14.58
CA THR A 216 20.80 26.49 14.68
C THR A 216 22.04 27.04 13.98
N THR A 217 23.13 26.28 13.96
CA THR A 217 24.44 26.72 13.45
C THR A 217 24.97 25.84 12.30
N GLY A 218 24.07 25.20 11.55
CA GLY A 218 24.44 24.27 10.46
C GLY A 218 24.98 22.92 10.94
N LYS A 219 24.72 22.58 12.20
CA LYS A 219 25.06 21.29 12.81
C LYS A 219 23.98 20.87 13.81
N PRO A 220 23.87 19.57 14.13
CA PRO A 220 22.97 19.07 15.15
C PRO A 220 23.24 19.73 16.51
N GLY A 221 22.19 20.31 17.11
CA GLY A 221 22.19 20.85 18.46
C GLY A 221 21.51 19.89 19.44
N ALA A 222 20.58 20.40 20.25
CA ALA A 222 19.82 19.60 21.18
C ALA A 222 18.87 18.63 20.46
N ASP A 223 18.80 17.37 20.89
CA ASP A 223 17.89 16.36 20.37
C ASP A 223 16.87 15.92 21.43
N PRO A 224 15.76 16.67 21.62
CA PRO A 224 14.78 16.38 22.66
C PRO A 224 13.98 15.10 22.38
N THR A 225 14.00 14.61 21.14
CA THR A 225 13.25 13.41 20.73
C THR A 225 14.11 12.15 20.74
N HIS A 226 15.42 12.30 20.94
CA HIS A 226 16.41 11.24 20.82
C HIS A 226 16.30 10.50 19.47
N THR A 227 16.02 11.19 18.36
CA THR A 227 15.89 10.58 17.03
C THR A 227 17.03 10.92 16.08
N GLU A 228 17.93 11.84 16.44
CA GLU A 228 19.07 12.27 15.63
C GLU A 228 19.96 11.11 15.21
N ARG A 229 20.11 10.08 16.06
CA ARG A 229 20.89 8.88 15.76
C ARG A 229 20.42 8.10 14.52
N TRP A 230 19.20 8.35 14.05
CA TRP A 230 18.64 7.72 12.86
C TRP A 230 18.84 8.58 11.60
N VAL A 231 19.05 9.89 11.75
CA VAL A 231 19.23 10.84 10.65
C VAL A 231 20.54 10.54 9.93
N THR A 232 20.53 10.68 8.59
CA THR A 232 21.71 10.43 7.77
C THR A 232 22.06 11.65 6.93
N TYR A 233 23.34 12.02 6.92
CA TYR A 233 23.87 13.16 6.17
C TYR A 233 24.58 12.66 4.91
N ASN A 234 23.87 12.67 3.79
CA ASN A 234 24.29 12.08 2.50
C ASN A 234 24.56 13.11 1.41
N GLU A 235 24.77 14.37 1.79
CA GLU A 235 25.14 15.44 0.85
C GLU A 235 26.34 15.06 -0.01
N GLY A 236 26.18 15.18 -1.33
CA GLY A 236 27.20 14.84 -2.33
C GLY A 236 27.49 13.34 -2.49
N LYS A 237 26.92 12.46 -1.67
CA LYS A 237 27.15 11.01 -1.74
C LYS A 237 26.26 10.37 -2.78
N THR A 238 26.77 9.35 -3.45
CA THR A 238 26.05 8.56 -4.47
C THR A 238 26.36 7.07 -4.33
N GLY A 239 25.55 6.22 -4.96
CA GLY A 239 25.75 4.78 -5.03
C GLY A 239 25.98 4.14 -3.65
N ARG A 240 27.08 3.40 -3.53
CA ARG A 240 27.49 2.70 -2.29
C ARG A 240 27.96 3.62 -1.16
N PHE A 241 28.20 4.91 -1.44
CA PHE A 241 28.68 5.85 -0.44
C PHE A 241 27.55 6.49 0.37
N VAL A 242 26.31 6.39 -0.12
CA VAL A 242 25.13 6.81 0.65
C VAL A 242 24.98 5.92 1.87
N GLN A 243 24.83 6.57 3.02
CA GLN A 243 24.70 5.92 4.32
C GLN A 243 23.23 5.55 4.55
N PRO A 244 22.90 4.26 4.70
CA PRO A 244 21.57 3.84 5.07
C PRO A 244 21.27 4.22 6.52
N THR A 245 19.99 4.43 6.84
CA THR A 245 19.59 4.58 8.23
C THR A 245 19.51 3.24 8.93
N ARG A 246 19.86 3.20 10.22
CA ARG A 246 19.70 2.01 11.08
C ARG A 246 18.26 1.80 11.55
N LEU A 247 17.33 2.68 11.17
CA LEU A 247 15.89 2.52 11.41
C LEU A 247 15.28 1.38 10.55
N SER A 248 15.99 0.95 9.52
CA SER A 248 15.58 -0.12 8.62
C SER A 248 16.77 -1.03 8.30
N ASP A 249 16.53 -2.18 7.66
CA ASP A 249 17.61 -3.08 7.24
C ASP A 249 18.61 -2.33 6.34
N THR A 250 19.86 -2.23 6.79
CA THR A 250 20.94 -1.49 6.14
C THR A 250 21.49 -2.20 4.91
N ARG A 251 21.11 -3.45 4.67
CA ARG A 251 21.52 -4.23 3.50
C ARG A 251 20.67 -3.93 2.27
N ARG A 252 19.53 -3.25 2.43
CA ARG A 252 18.64 -2.93 1.31
C ARG A 252 19.19 -1.75 0.52
N ALA A 253 19.25 -1.89 -0.81
CA ALA A 253 19.71 -0.82 -1.70
C ALA A 253 18.79 0.42 -1.71
N ASP A 254 17.52 0.23 -1.37
CA ASP A 254 16.50 1.28 -1.26
C ASP A 254 16.49 2.01 0.10
N ASN A 255 17.27 1.54 1.08
CA ASN A 255 17.53 2.26 2.32
C ASN A 255 18.56 3.37 2.04
N ARG A 256 18.06 4.50 1.56
CA ARG A 256 18.90 5.63 1.14
C ARG A 256 19.22 6.61 2.27
N GLY A 257 18.65 6.40 3.46
CA GLY A 257 18.87 7.29 4.59
C GLY A 257 17.60 7.57 5.39
N CYS A 258 17.66 8.60 6.22
CA CYS A 258 16.54 9.14 6.98
C CYS A 258 16.64 10.66 7.07
N MET A 259 15.56 11.35 6.72
CA MET A 259 15.47 12.81 6.80
C MET A 259 15.20 13.28 8.24
N GLY A 260 15.96 14.28 8.71
CA GLY A 260 15.69 14.98 9.95
C GLY A 260 14.79 16.21 9.71
N GLN A 261 13.60 16.26 10.30
CA GLN A 261 12.61 17.33 10.08
C GLN A 261 13.12 18.71 10.51
N ASN A 262 13.79 18.79 11.67
CA ASN A 262 14.38 20.02 12.18
C ASN A 262 15.54 20.52 11.31
N CYS A 263 16.36 19.59 10.81
CA CYS A 263 17.46 19.92 9.88
C CYS A 263 16.91 20.35 8.52
N ALA A 264 15.90 19.66 7.98
CA ALA A 264 15.24 20.03 6.73
C ALA A 264 14.67 21.46 6.79
N ASP A 265 14.02 21.81 7.90
CA ASP A 265 13.49 23.14 8.14
C ASP A 265 14.60 24.20 8.23
N TRP A 266 15.70 23.91 8.93
CA TRP A 266 16.87 24.79 8.96
C TRP A 266 17.50 24.99 7.56
N LEU A 267 17.71 23.91 6.81
CA LEU A 267 18.25 23.97 5.44
C LEU A 267 17.37 24.85 4.54
N ALA A 268 16.06 24.66 4.62
CA ALA A 268 15.08 25.43 3.86
C ALA A 268 15.13 26.93 4.20
N ARG A 269 15.20 27.29 5.49
CA ARG A 269 15.38 28.69 5.91
C ARG A 269 16.72 29.29 5.49
N ASN A 270 17.71 28.46 5.20
CA ASN A 270 19.02 28.87 4.67
C ASN A 270 19.11 28.72 3.14
N GLY A 271 17.97 28.76 2.45
CA GLY A 271 17.90 28.90 1.00
C GLY A 271 17.90 27.58 0.21
N ARG A 272 17.93 26.43 0.89
CA ARG A 272 17.87 25.12 0.21
C ARG A 272 16.46 24.84 -0.29
N ARG A 273 16.35 24.41 -1.53
CA ARG A 273 15.10 23.98 -2.16
C ARG A 273 14.79 22.52 -1.86
N CYS A 274 13.52 22.15 -1.97
CA CYS A 274 13.03 20.79 -1.70
C CYS A 274 13.89 19.66 -2.30
N PRO A 275 14.26 19.68 -3.61
CA PRO A 275 15.12 18.64 -4.17
C PRO A 275 16.49 18.55 -3.51
N GLU A 276 17.06 19.69 -3.11
CA GLU A 276 18.39 19.76 -2.47
C GLU A 276 18.34 19.26 -1.04
N ILE A 277 17.22 19.49 -0.33
CA ILE A 277 16.95 18.96 1.00
C ILE A 277 16.84 17.44 0.93
N LEU A 278 16.04 16.89 0.01
CA LEU A 278 15.89 15.44 -0.13
C LEU A 278 17.22 14.77 -0.48
N ARG A 279 17.99 15.34 -1.42
CA ARG A 279 19.32 14.83 -1.79
C ARG A 279 20.35 14.94 -0.67
N PHE A 280 20.20 15.91 0.22
CA PHE A 280 21.04 16.04 1.41
C PHE A 280 20.89 14.82 2.34
N PHE A 281 19.69 14.25 2.48
CA PHE A 281 19.45 13.10 3.36
C PHE A 281 19.53 11.75 2.65
N TYR A 282 19.12 11.66 1.39
CA TYR A 282 18.98 10.38 0.67
C TYR A 282 20.00 10.16 -0.46
N GLY A 283 20.93 11.11 -0.65
CA GLY A 283 21.98 11.02 -1.66
C GLY A 283 21.74 11.91 -2.89
N ALA A 284 22.83 12.32 -3.54
CA ALA A 284 22.80 13.23 -4.68
C ALA A 284 22.19 12.62 -5.96
N ASP A 285 22.23 11.29 -6.07
CA ASP A 285 21.66 10.48 -7.14
C ASP A 285 20.18 10.13 -6.91
N LEU A 286 19.51 10.77 -5.94
CA LEU A 286 18.08 10.60 -5.74
C LEU A 286 17.31 11.12 -6.97
N GLU A 287 16.48 10.25 -7.52
CA GLU A 287 15.55 10.53 -8.60
C GLU A 287 14.26 11.10 -8.00
N LEU A 288 13.88 12.30 -8.44
CA LEU A 288 12.65 12.96 -8.04
C LEU A 288 11.83 13.23 -9.29
N GLY A 289 10.65 12.64 -9.38
CA GLY A 289 9.80 12.79 -10.55
C GLY A 289 8.38 12.31 -10.30
N ALA A 290 7.47 12.72 -11.18
CA ALA A 290 6.14 12.13 -11.25
C ALA A 290 6.23 10.65 -11.61
N SER A 291 5.19 9.86 -11.31
CA SER A 291 5.06 8.52 -11.87
C SER A 291 5.04 8.62 -13.40
N VAL A 292 6.18 8.39 -14.06
CA VAL A 292 6.26 8.37 -15.52
C VAL A 292 5.95 6.96 -15.98
N GLY A 293 4.72 6.78 -16.48
CA GLY A 293 4.44 5.75 -17.47
C GLY A 293 5.40 5.93 -18.64
N THR A 294 6.16 4.88 -18.94
CA THR A 294 7.29 4.88 -19.86
C THR A 294 6.93 5.52 -21.20
N SER A 295 7.58 6.62 -21.55
CA SER A 295 7.61 7.09 -22.94
C SER A 295 8.86 7.95 -23.20
N SER A 296 9.91 7.28 -23.72
CA SER A 296 10.83 7.81 -24.73
C SER A 296 11.95 6.80 -24.99
N THR A 297 11.65 5.77 -25.79
CA THR A 297 12.67 5.04 -26.53
C THR A 297 13.18 5.93 -27.67
N THR A 298 14.38 6.47 -27.53
CA THR A 298 15.16 6.94 -28.68
C THR A 298 15.70 5.73 -29.43
N SER A 299 15.35 5.67 -30.69
CA SER A 299 15.59 4.62 -31.68
C SER A 299 17.06 4.35 -32.00
N THR A 300 17.43 3.08 -32.12
CA THR A 300 18.41 2.61 -33.12
C THR A 300 18.07 1.15 -33.48
N PRO A 301 17.90 0.77 -34.76
CA PRO A 301 17.49 -0.58 -35.15
C PRO A 301 18.69 -1.50 -35.36
N PRO A 302 18.52 -2.82 -35.17
CA PRO A 302 18.87 -3.71 -36.28
C PRO A 302 17.88 -4.87 -36.53
N THR A 303 17.57 -5.03 -37.81
CA THR A 303 17.53 -6.27 -38.62
C THR A 303 16.68 -7.48 -38.19
N LYS A 304 15.67 -7.77 -39.03
CA LYS A 304 14.91 -9.04 -39.22
C LYS A 304 15.85 -10.25 -39.46
N PRO A 305 15.45 -11.52 -39.19
CA PRO A 305 14.49 -12.23 -40.05
C PRO A 305 13.54 -13.28 -39.40
N ALA A 306 12.53 -13.67 -40.20
CA ALA A 306 11.69 -14.90 -40.26
C ALA A 306 10.93 -15.37 -38.98
N ALA A 307 9.59 -15.45 -38.91
CA ALA A 307 8.54 -16.08 -39.75
C ALA A 307 8.40 -17.62 -39.58
N GLU A 308 7.43 -18.03 -38.76
CA GLU A 308 6.68 -19.31 -38.77
C GLU A 308 5.38 -19.06 -37.95
N ARG A 309 4.17 -18.94 -38.54
CA ARG A 309 3.15 -19.98 -38.88
C ARG A 309 2.99 -21.08 -37.82
N SER A 310 1.82 -21.54 -37.38
CA SER A 310 0.39 -21.18 -37.46
C SER A 310 -0.40 -22.30 -36.75
N ASP A 311 -1.34 -21.93 -35.86
CA ASP A 311 -2.67 -22.55 -35.61
C ASP A 311 -2.78 -23.97 -34.97
N PRO A 312 -3.99 -24.45 -34.57
CA PRO A 312 -5.06 -23.83 -33.79
C PRO A 312 -5.55 -24.73 -32.62
N ILE A 313 -6.46 -24.18 -31.81
CA ILE A 313 -7.20 -24.84 -30.71
C ILE A 313 -8.37 -25.70 -31.25
N PRO A 314 -8.60 -26.92 -30.73
CA PRO A 314 -9.92 -27.57 -30.67
C PRO A 314 -10.45 -27.57 -29.21
N GLY A 315 -11.64 -27.04 -28.89
CA GLY A 315 -12.96 -27.70 -28.99
C GLY A 315 -13.13 -28.74 -27.86
N LEU A 316 -14.25 -28.95 -27.16
CA LEU A 316 -15.62 -28.45 -27.15
C LEU A 316 -16.31 -29.16 -25.95
N ALA A 317 -17.24 -28.47 -25.28
CA ALA A 317 -18.53 -28.97 -24.73
C ALA A 317 -18.65 -30.15 -23.73
N ALA A 318 -19.69 -30.00 -22.90
CA ALA A 318 -20.47 -30.96 -22.08
C ALA A 318 -20.19 -30.84 -20.56
N ALA A 319 -21.16 -30.75 -19.66
CA ALA A 319 -22.61 -30.94 -19.74
C ALA A 319 -23.30 -30.17 -18.60
N ALA A 320 -24.39 -29.48 -18.96
CA ALA A 320 -25.45 -29.09 -18.03
C ALA A 320 -26.45 -30.25 -17.95
N ALA A 321 -26.60 -30.89 -16.78
CA ALA A 321 -27.71 -31.81 -16.53
C ALA A 321 -27.89 -32.22 -15.05
N VAL A 322 -28.05 -31.30 -14.09
CA VAL A 322 -28.67 -31.64 -12.77
C VAL A 322 -29.41 -30.43 -12.16
N PHE A 323 -30.18 -29.69 -12.97
CA PHE A 323 -30.96 -28.52 -12.48
C PHE A 323 -32.49 -28.74 -12.50
N GLN A 324 -32.94 -30.00 -12.50
CA GLN A 324 -34.36 -30.35 -12.49
C GLN A 324 -34.70 -31.41 -11.44
N TRP A 325 -34.39 -31.15 -10.16
CA TRP A 325 -34.87 -32.03 -9.08
C TRP A 325 -35.28 -31.35 -7.76
N LEU A 326 -35.14 -30.03 -7.55
CA LEU A 326 -35.44 -29.43 -6.23
C LEU A 326 -36.49 -28.31 -6.20
N PHE A 327 -37.37 -28.21 -7.21
CA PHE A 327 -38.58 -27.37 -7.11
C PHE A 327 -39.81 -28.08 -7.66
N ARG A 328 -40.25 -29.13 -6.95
CA ARG A 328 -41.66 -29.55 -6.85
C ARG A 328 -41.77 -30.63 -5.78
N GLY A 329 -42.44 -30.30 -4.68
CA GLY A 329 -42.79 -31.30 -3.68
C GLY A 329 -43.03 -30.69 -2.31
N GLY A 330 -44.17 -30.00 -2.18
CA GLY A 330 -44.79 -29.89 -0.87
C GLY A 330 -45.59 -31.15 -0.55
N VAL A 331 -45.69 -31.40 0.76
CA VAL A 331 -46.77 -32.05 1.54
C VAL A 331 -46.93 -33.57 1.36
N PRO A 332 -47.33 -34.32 2.41
CA PRO A 332 -48.50 -34.06 3.26
C PRO A 332 -48.23 -33.41 4.61
#